data_AF-B8BYD2-F1
#
_entry.id   AF-B8BYD2-F1
#
_cell.length_a   1.000
_cell.length_b   1.000
_cell.length_c   1.000
_cell.angle_alpha   90.00
_cell.angle_beta   90.00
_cell.angle_gamma   90.00
#
_symmetry.space_group_name_H-M   'P 1'
#
loop_
_entity.id
_entity.type
_entity.pdbx_description
1 polymer ?
#
loop_
_entity_poly.entity_id
_entity_poly.type
_entity_poly.pdbx_seq_one_letter_code
_entity_poly.pdbx_strand_id
1 'polypeptide(L)'
;MRFILALIYFLLHIGGTVADAVVDGSIIDDAHQQHNHTSPTINVRLEAAKYYLQSEVQHLFPQSVKISGYSNSEQSVKYKLRLLEEALNSELSFVRDEKAKRIDIDAQENIQTAAQSYGVLDTTTPILIPTTSSNDDSCGIVDGGNDNQTDSNDTSISPDNQALTTPKWIDWEFERMYHYFLCEEWAEDLTKPLYTPRMWDIIRDKYWQLGESTFNFSHGDEYDQPYYADFSEGMGRGVFASRHIKKGELVHDGTRDTVFFRDGATWRKYVMSLGRRMSCDVLEWTWTQDVTGDGEYLLCLNLGDGAFFNSGGDKYSNIAPKTSTDLDFYALRDIEVDEELFYDYELYETHWSEFGL
;
A
#
# COMPACT_ATOMS: atom_id res chain seq x y z
N MET A 1 -16.24 -26.83 -18.82
CA MET A 1 -17.53 -26.74 -18.09
C MET A 1 -17.61 -27.65 -16.86
N ARG A 2 -17.32 -28.97 -16.96
CA ARG A 2 -17.35 -29.89 -15.79
C ARG A 2 -16.38 -29.53 -14.65
N PHE A 3 -15.17 -29.05 -14.98
CA PHE A 3 -14.19 -28.60 -13.99
C PHE A 3 -14.63 -27.34 -13.22
N ILE A 4 -15.22 -26.37 -13.92
CA ILE A 4 -15.74 -25.13 -13.33
C ILE A 4 -16.90 -25.44 -12.39
N LEU A 5 -17.79 -26.38 -12.77
CA LEU A 5 -18.90 -26.82 -11.91
C LEU A 5 -18.40 -27.58 -10.67
N ALA A 6 -17.34 -28.39 -10.78
CA ALA A 6 -16.74 -29.07 -9.63
C ALA A 6 -16.04 -28.09 -8.68
N LEU A 7 -15.37 -27.07 -9.21
CA LEU A 7 -14.72 -26.02 -8.42
C LEU A 7 -15.74 -25.14 -7.69
N ILE A 8 -16.82 -24.73 -8.38
CA ILE A 8 -17.92 -23.97 -7.77
C ILE A 8 -18.61 -24.81 -6.68
N TYR A 9 -18.88 -26.09 -6.94
CA TYR A 9 -19.47 -27.00 -5.95
C TYR A 9 -18.58 -27.16 -4.71
N PHE A 10 -17.26 -27.28 -4.90
CA PHE A 10 -16.28 -27.40 -3.81
C PHE A 10 -16.17 -26.12 -2.97
N LEU A 11 -16.12 -24.94 -3.62
CA LEU A 11 -16.09 -23.65 -2.92
C LEU A 11 -17.38 -23.39 -2.13
N LEU A 12 -18.53 -23.79 -2.65
CA LEU A 12 -19.81 -23.70 -1.94
C LEU A 12 -19.90 -24.67 -0.75
N HIS A 13 -19.33 -25.88 -0.87
CA HIS A 13 -19.34 -26.86 0.23
C HIS A 13 -18.36 -26.51 1.36
N ILE A 14 -17.16 -26.00 1.03
CA ILE A 14 -16.20 -25.55 2.05
C ILE A 14 -16.66 -24.23 2.67
N GLY A 15 -17.19 -23.29 1.88
CA GLY A 15 -17.77 -22.05 2.40
C GLY A 15 -18.90 -22.31 3.39
N GLY A 16 -19.78 -23.27 3.09
CA GLY A 16 -20.84 -23.70 4.00
C GLY A 16 -20.32 -24.37 5.27
N THR A 17 -19.37 -25.30 5.17
CA THR A 17 -18.84 -26.01 6.36
C THR A 17 -17.96 -25.13 7.26
N VAL A 18 -17.31 -24.10 6.72
CA VAL A 18 -16.58 -23.11 7.52
C VAL A 18 -17.54 -22.11 8.18
N ALA A 19 -18.61 -21.68 7.49
CA ALA A 19 -19.63 -20.81 8.08
C ALA A 19 -20.42 -21.54 9.18
N ASP A 20 -20.82 -22.79 8.96
CA ASP A 20 -21.59 -23.58 9.94
C ASP A 20 -20.75 -23.93 11.18
N ALA A 21 -19.44 -24.19 11.02
CA ALA A 21 -18.54 -24.43 12.15
C ALA A 21 -18.26 -23.16 13.00
N VAL A 22 -18.49 -21.96 12.45
CA VAL A 22 -18.39 -20.68 13.16
C VAL A 22 -19.71 -20.32 13.86
N VAL A 23 -20.85 -20.76 13.31
CA VAL A 23 -22.18 -20.47 13.86
C VAL A 23 -22.55 -21.37 15.04
N ASP A 24 -22.08 -22.62 15.09
CA ASP A 24 -22.53 -23.61 16.09
C ASP A 24 -21.75 -23.62 17.42
N GLY A 25 -20.82 -22.68 17.65
CA GLY A 25 -20.16 -22.47 18.96
C GLY A 25 -19.32 -23.64 19.52
N SER A 26 -19.33 -24.82 18.88
CA SER A 26 -18.72 -26.06 19.36
C SER A 26 -17.19 -26.11 19.34
N ILE A 27 -16.54 -25.03 18.88
CA ILE A 27 -15.07 -24.87 18.93
C ILE A 27 -14.62 -24.09 20.18
N ILE A 28 -15.53 -23.39 20.87
CA ILE A 28 -15.18 -22.51 22.00
C ILE A 28 -15.02 -23.30 23.31
N ASP A 29 -15.76 -24.39 23.52
CA ASP A 29 -15.73 -25.11 24.80
C ASP A 29 -14.48 -26.00 24.99
N ASP A 30 -13.83 -26.45 23.91
CA ASP A 30 -12.58 -27.24 23.99
C ASP A 30 -11.31 -26.36 24.06
N ALA A 31 -11.42 -25.04 23.88
CA ALA A 31 -10.29 -24.11 23.90
C ALA A 31 -9.91 -23.63 25.32
N HIS A 32 -10.74 -23.93 26.33
CA HIS A 32 -10.54 -23.42 27.69
C HIS A 32 -9.47 -24.15 28.52
N GLN A 33 -8.70 -25.10 27.94
CA GLN A 33 -7.70 -25.84 28.71
C GLN A 33 -6.33 -26.17 28.09
N GLN A 34 -5.93 -25.63 26.94
CA GLN A 34 -4.52 -25.77 26.48
C GLN A 34 -4.02 -24.54 25.71
N HIS A 35 -3.08 -23.81 26.32
CA HIS A 35 -2.27 -22.80 25.64
C HIS A 35 -1.29 -23.46 24.65
N ASN A 36 -1.13 -22.81 23.48
CA ASN A 36 -0.09 -23.04 22.47
C ASN A 36 -0.11 -24.37 21.70
N HIS A 37 -1.16 -24.63 20.94
CA HIS A 37 -1.03 -25.38 19.69
C HIS A 37 -2.01 -24.85 18.64
N THR A 38 -1.51 -24.46 17.47
CA THR A 38 -2.33 -24.36 16.25
C THR A 38 -3.04 -25.70 16.08
N SER A 39 -4.38 -25.71 16.10
CA SER A 39 -5.18 -26.94 16.02
C SER A 39 -4.70 -27.77 14.81
N PRO A 40 -4.14 -28.98 15.04
CA PRO A 40 -3.62 -29.86 13.99
C PRO A 40 -4.63 -30.08 12.86
N THR A 41 -5.92 -29.98 13.19
CA THR A 41 -7.07 -30.20 12.32
C THR A 41 -7.13 -29.24 11.13
N ILE A 42 -6.71 -27.97 11.25
CA ILE A 42 -6.79 -26.99 10.15
C ILE A 42 -5.67 -27.23 9.13
N ASN A 43 -4.43 -27.41 9.60
CA ASN A 43 -3.30 -27.72 8.71
C ASN A 43 -3.49 -29.06 8.01
N VAL A 44 -4.05 -30.06 8.69
CA VAL A 44 -4.39 -31.36 8.08
C VAL A 44 -5.47 -31.20 7.00
N ARG A 45 -6.51 -30.39 7.23
CA ARG A 45 -7.56 -30.13 6.22
C ARG A 45 -7.02 -29.37 5.00
N LEU A 46 -6.11 -28.42 5.22
CA LEU A 46 -5.50 -27.65 4.14
C LEU A 46 -4.55 -28.50 3.28
N GLU A 47 -3.72 -29.33 3.91
CA GLU A 47 -2.84 -30.26 3.20
C GLU A 47 -3.65 -31.35 2.46
N ALA A 48 -4.74 -31.83 3.05
CA ALA A 48 -5.67 -32.74 2.36
C ALA A 48 -6.30 -32.10 1.12
N ALA A 49 -6.68 -30.82 1.19
CA ALA A 49 -7.21 -30.08 0.04
C ALA A 49 -6.14 -29.90 -1.07
N LYS A 50 -4.90 -29.58 -0.70
CA LYS A 50 -3.76 -29.54 -1.65
C LYS A 50 -3.56 -30.87 -2.36
N TYR A 51 -3.51 -31.98 -1.61
CA TYR A 51 -3.35 -33.32 -2.18
C TYR A 51 -4.52 -33.71 -3.09
N TYR A 52 -5.75 -33.40 -2.70
CA TYR A 52 -6.94 -33.67 -3.51
C TYR A 52 -6.88 -32.92 -4.85
N LEU A 53 -6.60 -31.61 -4.83
CA LEU A 53 -6.49 -30.78 -6.03
C LEU A 53 -5.35 -31.26 -6.95
N GLN A 54 -4.19 -31.62 -6.38
CA GLN A 54 -3.08 -32.21 -7.14
C GLN A 54 -3.48 -33.54 -7.80
N SER A 55 -4.22 -34.39 -7.10
CA SER A 55 -4.68 -35.68 -7.63
C SER A 55 -5.70 -35.52 -8.76
N GLU A 56 -6.63 -34.56 -8.66
CA GLU A 56 -7.62 -34.28 -9.69
C GLU A 56 -6.97 -33.67 -10.94
N VAL A 57 -5.98 -32.79 -10.78
CA VAL A 57 -5.19 -32.27 -11.89
C VAL A 57 -4.44 -33.40 -12.60
N GLN A 58 -3.80 -34.32 -11.86
CA GLN A 58 -3.16 -35.49 -12.47
C GLN A 58 -4.16 -36.43 -13.17
N HIS A 59 -5.38 -36.57 -12.63
CA HIS A 59 -6.41 -37.42 -13.21
C HIS A 59 -7.01 -36.82 -14.50
N LEU A 60 -7.16 -35.50 -14.55
CA LEU A 60 -7.68 -34.77 -15.72
C LEU A 60 -6.63 -34.63 -16.84
N PHE A 61 -5.35 -34.73 -16.50
CA PHE A 61 -4.23 -34.65 -17.44
C PHE A 61 -3.28 -35.85 -17.29
N PRO A 62 -3.72 -37.09 -17.59
CA PRO A 62 -2.82 -38.24 -17.57
C PRO A 62 -1.71 -38.03 -18.61
N GLN A 63 -0.48 -38.39 -18.25
CA GLN A 63 0.77 -38.12 -19.00
C GLN A 63 0.87 -38.77 -20.41
N SER A 64 -0.23 -39.10 -21.06
CA SER A 64 -0.24 -39.83 -22.33
C SER A 64 -1.27 -39.34 -23.34
N VAL A 65 -1.66 -38.06 -23.32
CA VAL A 65 -2.44 -37.49 -24.44
C VAL A 65 -1.49 -36.71 -25.36
N LYS A 66 -0.94 -37.40 -26.37
CA LYS A 66 -0.33 -36.74 -27.53
C LYS A 66 -1.45 -36.10 -28.36
N ILE A 67 -1.83 -34.88 -28.03
CA ILE A 67 -2.66 -34.05 -28.92
C ILE A 67 -1.69 -33.37 -29.90
N SER A 68 -1.50 -33.98 -31.07
CA SER A 68 -0.79 -33.32 -32.16
C SER A 68 -1.64 -32.15 -32.67
N GLY A 69 -1.24 -30.90 -32.38
CA GLY A 69 -1.83 -29.73 -33.05
C GLY A 69 -1.82 -28.39 -32.31
N TYR A 70 -1.48 -28.31 -31.03
CA TYR A 70 -1.45 -27.02 -30.30
C TYR A 70 -0.25 -26.92 -29.37
N SER A 71 0.77 -26.15 -29.77
CA SER A 71 1.99 -25.88 -28.97
C SER A 71 1.78 -24.93 -27.77
N ASN A 72 0.56 -24.42 -27.56
CA ASN A 72 0.30 -23.38 -26.54
C ASN A 72 -0.48 -23.89 -25.30
N SER A 73 -0.84 -25.18 -25.24
CA SER A 73 -1.73 -25.68 -24.17
C SER A 73 -1.02 -25.93 -22.85
N GLU A 74 0.21 -26.46 -22.86
CA GLU A 74 0.93 -26.79 -21.61
C GLU A 74 1.38 -25.54 -20.85
N GLN A 75 1.93 -24.54 -21.56
CA GLN A 75 2.31 -23.25 -20.95
C GLN A 75 1.09 -22.49 -20.42
N SER A 76 -0.03 -22.49 -21.15
CA SER A 76 -1.28 -21.85 -20.68
C SER A 76 -1.84 -22.53 -19.42
N VAL A 77 -1.77 -23.86 -19.34
CA VAL A 77 -2.20 -24.60 -18.14
C VAL A 77 -1.27 -24.35 -16.96
N LYS A 78 0.05 -24.36 -17.17
CA LYS A 78 1.04 -24.02 -16.11
C LYS A 78 0.85 -22.59 -15.60
N TYR A 79 0.61 -21.65 -16.50
CA TYR A 79 0.32 -20.25 -16.14
C TYR A 79 -0.96 -20.13 -15.30
N LYS A 80 -2.06 -20.76 -15.73
CA LYS A 80 -3.32 -20.75 -14.96
C LYS A 80 -3.21 -21.43 -13.60
N LEU A 81 -2.43 -22.50 -13.49
CA LEU A 81 -2.16 -23.17 -12.20
C LEU A 81 -1.34 -22.26 -11.27
N ARG A 82 -0.34 -21.56 -11.81
CA ARG A 82 0.45 -20.59 -11.04
C ARG A 82 -0.43 -19.45 -10.50
N LEU A 83 -1.31 -18.87 -11.33
CA LEU A 83 -2.25 -17.83 -10.88
C LEU A 83 -3.20 -18.31 -9.78
N LEU A 84 -3.65 -19.56 -9.85
CA LEU A 84 -4.49 -20.18 -8.82
C LEU A 84 -3.73 -20.39 -7.51
N GLU A 85 -2.47 -20.81 -7.57
CA GLU A 85 -1.60 -20.96 -6.41
C GLU A 85 -1.30 -19.61 -5.74
N GLU A 86 -1.03 -18.57 -6.54
CA GLU A 86 -0.81 -17.20 -6.07
C GLU A 86 -2.06 -16.62 -5.39
N ALA A 87 -3.24 -16.79 -6.00
CA ALA A 87 -4.51 -16.37 -5.41
C ALA A 87 -4.77 -17.07 -4.07
N LEU A 88 -4.54 -18.39 -4.00
CA LEU A 88 -4.70 -19.15 -2.76
C LEU A 88 -3.72 -18.70 -1.67
N ASN A 89 -2.46 -18.45 -2.03
CA ASN A 89 -1.45 -17.98 -1.09
C ASN A 89 -1.75 -16.55 -0.59
N SER A 90 -2.32 -15.69 -1.44
CA SER A 90 -2.79 -14.36 -1.07
C SER A 90 -3.91 -14.43 -0.02
N GLU A 91 -4.95 -15.23 -0.27
CA GLU A 91 -6.03 -15.44 0.70
C GLU A 91 -5.54 -16.03 2.03
N LEU A 92 -4.60 -16.98 1.97
CA LEU A 92 -3.99 -17.55 3.17
C LEU A 92 -3.18 -16.52 3.97
N SER A 93 -2.50 -15.59 3.29
CA SER A 93 -1.79 -14.49 3.94
C SER A 93 -2.75 -13.53 4.63
N PHE A 94 -3.85 -13.17 3.96
CA PHE A 94 -4.90 -12.32 4.52
C PHE A 94 -5.53 -12.93 5.78
N VAL A 95 -5.87 -14.23 5.75
CA VAL A 95 -6.42 -14.92 6.92
C VAL A 95 -5.43 -14.96 8.09
N ARG A 96 -4.12 -15.10 7.82
CA ARG A 96 -3.08 -15.04 8.87
C ARG A 96 -2.99 -13.65 9.48
N ASP A 97 -3.02 -12.61 8.67
CA ASP A 97 -2.93 -11.22 9.12
C ASP A 97 -4.17 -10.80 9.92
N GLU A 98 -5.37 -11.16 9.48
CA GLU A 98 -6.60 -10.91 10.24
C GLU A 98 -6.62 -11.67 11.57
N LYS A 99 -6.10 -12.89 11.60
CA LYS A 99 -5.94 -13.63 12.86
C LYS A 99 -4.92 -12.95 13.79
N ALA A 100 -3.81 -12.45 13.26
CA ALA A 100 -2.79 -11.74 14.04
C ALA A 100 -3.35 -10.45 14.65
N LYS A 101 -4.15 -9.68 13.89
CA LYS A 101 -4.85 -8.48 14.39
C LYS A 101 -5.84 -8.82 15.51
N ARG A 102 -6.61 -9.89 15.37
CA ARG A 102 -7.55 -10.33 16.43
C ARG A 102 -6.82 -10.72 17.71
N ILE A 103 -5.69 -11.41 17.60
CA ILE A 103 -4.84 -11.75 18.76
C ILE A 103 -4.32 -10.49 19.46
N ASP A 104 -3.95 -9.45 18.70
CA ASP A 104 -3.50 -8.17 19.27
C ASP A 104 -4.63 -7.40 19.95
N ILE A 105 -5.85 -7.40 19.37
CA ILE A 105 -7.04 -6.82 20.00
C ILE A 105 -7.39 -7.53 21.31
N ASP A 106 -7.43 -8.87 21.30
CA ASP A 106 -7.70 -9.65 22.51
C ASP A 106 -6.62 -9.43 23.58
N ALA A 107 -5.35 -9.26 23.18
CA ALA A 107 -4.27 -8.92 24.08
C ALA A 107 -4.46 -7.52 24.69
N GLN A 108 -4.86 -6.52 23.91
CA GLN A 108 -5.15 -5.17 24.37
C GLN A 108 -6.34 -5.14 25.34
N GLU A 109 -7.42 -5.84 25.05
CA GLU A 109 -8.59 -5.95 25.93
C GLU A 109 -8.24 -6.65 27.26
N ASN A 110 -7.41 -7.70 27.21
CA ASN A 110 -6.91 -8.38 28.41
C ASN A 110 -5.99 -7.48 29.26
N ILE A 111 -5.11 -6.70 28.63
CA ILE A 111 -4.27 -5.70 29.30
C ILE A 111 -5.12 -4.61 29.94
N GLN A 112 -6.16 -4.12 29.25
CA GLN A 112 -7.07 -3.10 29.76
C GLN A 112 -7.90 -3.63 30.95
N THR A 113 -8.40 -4.86 30.85
CA THR A 113 -9.12 -5.55 31.94
C THR A 113 -8.20 -5.77 33.15
N ALA A 114 -6.95 -6.17 32.93
CA ALA A 114 -5.96 -6.31 34.00
C ALA A 114 -5.66 -4.95 34.67
N ALA A 115 -5.41 -3.89 33.88
CA ALA A 115 -5.15 -2.55 34.40
C ALA A 115 -6.32 -1.99 35.23
N GLN A 116 -7.57 -2.28 34.85
CA GLN A 116 -8.75 -1.96 35.64
C GLN A 116 -8.80 -2.75 36.96
N SER A 117 -8.46 -4.04 36.94
CA SER A 117 -8.44 -4.89 38.16
C SER A 117 -7.38 -4.47 39.18
N TYR A 118 -6.29 -3.86 38.73
CA TYR A 118 -5.21 -3.34 39.58
C TYR A 118 -5.40 -1.87 40.00
N GLY A 119 -6.51 -1.22 39.63
CA GLY A 119 -6.81 0.16 40.00
C GLY A 119 -5.88 1.20 39.36
N VAL A 120 -5.27 0.87 38.21
CA VAL A 120 -4.31 1.73 37.50
C VAL A 120 -5.01 2.74 36.59
N LEU A 121 -6.29 2.53 36.27
CA LEU A 121 -7.10 3.42 35.43
C LEU A 121 -8.33 3.92 36.20
N ASP A 122 -8.39 5.22 36.47
CA ASP A 122 -9.59 5.91 36.97
C ASP A 122 -10.53 6.24 35.80
N THR A 123 -11.70 5.62 35.77
CA THR A 123 -12.67 5.71 34.67
C THR A 123 -13.54 6.99 34.70
N THR A 124 -13.20 8.00 35.49
CA THR A 124 -14.06 9.18 35.70
C THR A 124 -13.62 10.48 35.02
N THR A 125 -12.50 10.51 34.30
CA THR A 125 -12.00 11.75 33.68
C THR A 125 -11.91 11.65 32.15
N PRO A 126 -12.72 12.39 31.37
CA PRO A 126 -12.54 12.51 29.92
C PRO A 126 -11.23 13.25 29.61
N ILE A 127 -10.38 12.67 28.76
CA ILE A 127 -9.13 13.29 28.31
C ILE A 127 -9.47 14.41 27.31
N LEU A 128 -9.32 15.67 27.74
CA LEU A 128 -9.30 16.84 26.86
C LEU A 128 -7.87 17.05 26.36
N ILE A 129 -7.67 16.96 25.04
CA ILE A 129 -6.41 17.28 24.37
C ILE A 129 -6.26 18.82 24.34
N PRO A 130 -5.18 19.41 24.89
CA PRO A 130 -4.98 20.85 24.79
C PRO A 130 -4.57 21.23 23.36
N THR A 131 -5.38 22.05 22.69
CA THR A 131 -4.94 22.81 21.52
C THR A 131 -4.12 24.01 22.01
N THR A 132 -2.81 24.01 21.80
CA THR A 132 -1.97 25.18 22.02
C THR A 132 -2.09 26.12 20.83
N SER A 133 -2.95 27.12 20.94
CA SER A 133 -2.81 28.39 20.21
C SER A 133 -2.52 29.49 21.22
N SER A 134 -1.34 30.08 21.17
CA SER A 134 -1.10 31.38 21.77
C SER A 134 -0.01 32.10 20.98
N ASN A 135 -0.46 33.02 20.13
CA ASN A 135 0.27 34.26 19.89
C ASN A 135 0.34 35.01 21.22
N ASP A 136 1.51 35.51 21.59
CA ASP A 136 1.69 36.78 22.31
C ASP A 136 3.19 37.10 22.41
N ASP A 137 3.70 37.85 21.42
CA ASP A 137 4.94 38.60 21.54
C ASP A 137 4.65 39.92 22.27
N SER A 138 5.04 40.00 23.54
CA SER A 138 5.08 41.24 24.30
C SER A 138 6.43 41.34 25.03
N CYS A 139 7.29 42.22 24.51
CA CYS A 139 8.52 42.65 25.16
C CYS A 139 8.22 43.49 26.40
N GLY A 140 8.69 43.04 27.57
CA GLY A 140 8.69 43.80 28.81
C GLY A 140 9.88 43.44 29.70
N ILE A 141 10.84 44.35 29.77
CA ILE A 141 11.96 44.37 30.73
C ILE A 141 11.45 44.86 32.08
N VAL A 142 11.67 44.12 33.18
CA VAL A 142 11.87 44.70 34.53
C VAL A 142 12.77 43.77 35.38
N ASP A 143 13.83 44.35 35.94
CA ASP A 143 14.74 43.84 36.98
C ASP A 143 14.08 43.76 38.37
N GLY A 144 14.54 42.84 39.23
CA GLY A 144 14.44 43.02 40.69
C GLY A 144 14.26 41.74 41.52
N GLY A 145 15.29 41.37 42.28
CA GLY A 145 15.38 40.14 43.08
C GLY A 145 14.46 40.02 44.30
N ASN A 146 14.35 38.80 44.85
CA ASN A 146 14.82 38.50 46.20
C ASN A 146 14.66 37.00 46.55
N ASP A 147 15.61 36.53 47.34
CA ASP A 147 15.73 35.19 47.91
C ASP A 147 14.55 34.81 48.82
N ASN A 148 14.15 33.53 48.79
CA ASN A 148 13.97 32.75 50.02
C ASN A 148 13.86 31.25 49.75
N GLN A 149 14.88 30.56 50.22
CA GLN A 149 15.09 29.13 50.25
C GLN A 149 14.21 28.49 51.34
N THR A 150 13.34 27.55 50.97
CA THR A 150 12.73 26.61 51.92
C THR A 150 12.83 25.20 51.34
N ASP A 151 13.77 24.45 51.91
CA ASP A 151 14.00 23.04 51.63
C ASP A 151 12.82 22.22 52.17
N SER A 152 12.04 21.64 51.26
CA SER A 152 11.15 20.52 51.56
C SER A 152 11.52 19.37 50.62
N ASN A 153 12.17 18.36 51.21
CA ASN A 153 12.47 17.08 50.59
C ASN A 153 11.16 16.33 50.36
N ASP A 154 10.56 16.54 49.18
CA ASP A 154 9.57 15.64 48.62
C ASP A 154 10.19 14.97 47.39
N THR A 155 10.64 13.72 47.59
CA THR A 155 11.23 12.90 46.53
C THR A 155 10.10 12.33 45.68
N SER A 156 9.34 13.24 45.06
CA SER A 156 8.46 12.89 43.95
C SER A 156 9.37 12.41 42.81
N ILE A 157 9.28 11.13 42.50
CA ILE A 157 9.84 10.56 41.28
C ILE A 157 9.11 11.27 40.14
N SER A 158 9.73 12.33 39.61
CA SER A 158 9.28 13.02 38.42
C SER A 158 9.19 11.95 37.33
N PRO A 159 8.00 11.68 36.75
CA PRO A 159 7.88 10.69 35.69
C PRO A 159 8.84 11.10 34.59
N ASP A 160 9.79 10.22 34.31
CA ASP A 160 10.93 10.47 33.44
C ASP A 160 10.51 11.28 32.21
N ASN A 161 11.10 12.46 32.07
CA ASN A 161 11.23 13.17 30.80
C ASN A 161 12.15 12.35 29.89
N GLN A 162 11.71 11.14 29.49
CA GLN A 162 12.26 10.44 28.34
C GLN A 162 11.89 11.29 27.14
N ALA A 163 12.78 12.21 26.78
CA ALA A 163 12.71 12.93 25.52
C ALA A 163 12.43 11.90 24.44
N LEU A 164 11.26 12.00 23.79
CA LEU A 164 10.89 11.15 22.68
C LEU A 164 12.03 11.24 21.67
N THR A 165 12.83 10.17 21.59
CA THR A 165 13.94 10.12 20.64
C THR A 165 13.32 10.14 19.26
N THR A 166 13.63 11.18 18.47
CA THR A 166 13.15 11.29 17.10
C THR A 166 13.45 9.99 16.36
N PRO A 167 12.47 9.40 15.64
CA PRO A 167 12.71 8.17 14.93
C PRO A 167 13.88 8.31 13.96
N LYS A 168 14.81 7.34 13.98
CA LYS A 168 16.04 7.40 13.16
C LYS A 168 15.80 7.54 11.66
N TRP A 169 14.61 7.20 11.18
CA TRP A 169 14.25 7.25 9.76
C TRP A 169 13.94 8.67 9.27
N ILE A 170 13.78 9.64 10.16
CA ILE A 170 13.41 11.00 9.77
C ILE A 170 14.47 11.68 8.89
N ASP A 171 15.74 11.28 9.07
CA ASP A 171 16.91 11.80 8.36
C ASP A 171 17.45 10.81 7.32
N TRP A 172 16.65 9.83 6.89
CA TRP A 172 17.10 8.88 5.87
C TRP A 172 17.03 9.49 4.47
N GLU A 173 18.15 9.43 3.76
CA GLU A 173 18.19 9.66 2.31
C GLU A 173 17.40 8.58 1.56
N PHE A 174 17.03 8.86 0.32
CA PHE A 174 16.25 8.00 -0.56
C PHE A 174 16.88 6.60 -0.69
N GLU A 175 18.19 6.54 -0.97
CA GLU A 175 18.93 5.28 -1.13
C GLU A 175 18.82 4.40 0.12
N ARG A 176 18.85 5.02 1.31
CA ARG A 176 18.75 4.28 2.56
C ARG A 176 17.37 3.68 2.77
N MET A 177 16.31 4.39 2.41
CA MET A 177 14.94 3.85 2.45
C MET A 177 14.78 2.72 1.43
N TYR A 178 15.30 2.92 0.21
CA TYR A 178 15.27 1.93 -0.85
C TYR A 178 15.93 0.61 -0.42
N HIS A 179 17.10 0.69 0.22
CA HIS A 179 17.77 -0.46 0.83
C HIS A 179 17.01 -1.05 2.01
N TYR A 180 16.47 -0.22 2.91
CA TYR A 180 15.74 -0.70 4.09
C TYR A 180 14.52 -1.55 3.71
N PHE A 181 13.80 -1.17 2.67
CA PHE A 181 12.62 -1.91 2.18
C PHE A 181 12.96 -3.03 1.19
N LEU A 182 14.24 -3.22 0.83
CA LEU A 182 14.71 -4.19 -0.17
C LEU A 182 14.05 -3.97 -1.54
N CYS A 183 14.04 -2.71 -1.99
CA CYS A 183 13.30 -2.34 -3.20
C CYS A 183 13.97 -2.76 -4.50
N GLU A 184 15.28 -3.05 -4.53
CA GLU A 184 15.97 -3.52 -5.74
C GLU A 184 15.38 -4.85 -6.25
N GLU A 185 15.24 -5.84 -5.37
CA GLU A 185 14.60 -7.12 -5.70
C GLU A 185 13.13 -6.96 -6.09
N TRP A 186 12.46 -5.99 -5.48
CA TRP A 186 11.08 -5.68 -5.84
C TRP A 186 11.05 -5.09 -7.24
N ALA A 187 11.76 -3.98 -7.51
CA ALA A 187 11.87 -3.29 -8.81
C ALA A 187 12.03 -4.22 -10.00
N GLU A 188 12.91 -5.22 -9.87
CA GLU A 188 13.22 -6.18 -10.93
C GLU A 188 12.15 -7.28 -11.13
N ASP A 189 11.18 -7.40 -10.23
CA ASP A 189 10.10 -8.37 -10.33
C ASP A 189 9.07 -7.96 -11.39
N LEU A 190 9.24 -8.48 -12.60
CA LEU A 190 8.27 -8.29 -13.69
C LEU A 190 6.91 -8.98 -13.45
N THR A 191 6.77 -9.75 -12.36
CA THR A 191 5.54 -10.45 -11.97
C THR A 191 4.77 -9.77 -10.83
N LYS A 192 5.18 -8.56 -10.41
CA LYS A 192 4.41 -7.72 -9.49
C LYS A 192 2.94 -7.64 -9.94
N PRO A 193 1.97 -7.87 -9.06
CA PRO A 193 0.57 -7.75 -9.43
C PRO A 193 0.21 -6.30 -9.77
N LEU A 194 -0.76 -6.12 -10.67
CA LEU A 194 -1.44 -4.85 -10.84
C LEU A 194 -2.16 -4.47 -9.54
N TYR A 195 -2.23 -3.18 -9.26
CA TYR A 195 -2.93 -2.71 -8.07
C TYR A 195 -4.42 -2.94 -8.23
N THR A 196 -5.02 -3.57 -7.23
CA THR A 196 -6.47 -3.62 -7.11
C THR A 196 -7.01 -2.28 -6.62
N PRO A 197 -8.29 -1.95 -6.85
CA PRO A 197 -8.90 -0.76 -6.26
C PRO A 197 -8.66 -0.64 -4.74
N ARG A 198 -8.69 -1.78 -4.03
CA ARG A 198 -8.43 -1.81 -2.59
C ARG A 198 -6.99 -1.43 -2.23
N MET A 199 -6.01 -1.81 -3.04
CA MET A 199 -4.62 -1.43 -2.81
C MET A 199 -4.43 0.07 -3.02
N TRP A 200 -5.04 0.62 -4.07
CA TRP A 200 -5.07 2.07 -4.29
C TRP A 200 -5.74 2.82 -3.13
N ASP A 201 -6.84 2.30 -2.59
CA ASP A 201 -7.51 2.90 -1.43
C ASP A 201 -6.61 2.91 -0.19
N ILE A 202 -5.86 1.83 0.06
CA ILE A 202 -4.94 1.77 1.21
C ILE A 202 -3.88 2.87 1.13
N ILE A 203 -3.25 3.06 -0.03
CA ILE A 203 -2.19 4.08 -0.16
C ILE A 203 -2.77 5.51 -0.11
N ARG A 204 -3.96 5.73 -0.66
CA ARG A 204 -4.68 7.02 -0.57
C ARG A 204 -5.12 7.32 0.86
N ASP A 205 -5.73 6.36 1.54
CA ASP A 205 -6.17 6.50 2.93
C ASP A 205 -5.01 6.87 3.84
N LYS A 206 -3.83 6.28 3.62
CA LYS A 206 -2.62 6.59 4.40
C LYS A 206 -2.13 8.01 4.18
N TYR A 207 -2.22 8.51 2.95
CA TYR A 207 -1.87 9.89 2.64
C TYR A 207 -2.83 10.85 3.36
N TRP A 208 -4.13 10.61 3.26
CA TRP A 208 -5.15 11.44 3.90
C TRP A 208 -5.09 11.40 5.44
N GLN A 209 -4.75 10.26 6.04
CA GLN A 209 -4.57 10.13 7.49
C GLN A 209 -3.45 11.02 8.06
N LEU A 210 -2.47 11.42 7.24
CA LEU A 210 -1.42 12.33 7.69
C LEU A 210 -1.90 13.79 7.82
N GLY A 211 -3.07 14.13 7.26
CA GLY A 211 -3.69 15.45 7.41
C GLY A 211 -3.01 16.56 6.59
N GLU A 212 -2.13 16.21 5.66
CA GLU A 212 -1.34 17.15 4.86
C GLU A 212 -1.89 17.31 3.44
N SER A 213 -3.22 17.37 3.31
CA SER A 213 -3.89 17.71 2.05
C SER A 213 -3.59 19.16 1.68
N THR A 214 -2.44 19.42 1.08
CA THR A 214 -2.03 20.79 0.73
C THR A 214 -2.78 21.32 -0.50
N PHE A 215 -3.37 20.43 -1.31
CA PHE A 215 -4.14 20.80 -2.49
C PHE A 215 -5.42 19.97 -2.58
N ASN A 216 -6.57 20.63 -2.38
CA ASN A 216 -7.86 20.08 -2.75
C ASN A 216 -8.06 20.30 -4.25
N PHE A 217 -7.61 19.35 -5.07
CA PHE A 217 -8.06 19.33 -6.46
C PHE A 217 -9.54 18.95 -6.46
N SER A 218 -10.37 19.92 -6.85
CA SER A 218 -11.78 19.69 -7.13
C SER A 218 -11.84 18.53 -8.12
N HIS A 219 -12.41 17.40 -7.70
CA HIS A 219 -12.70 16.32 -8.63
C HIS A 219 -13.79 16.86 -9.54
N GLY A 220 -13.40 17.37 -10.71
CA GLY A 220 -14.32 17.83 -11.74
C GLY A 220 -15.22 16.69 -12.22
N ASP A 221 -16.04 16.99 -13.22
CA ASP A 221 -16.86 15.98 -13.88
C ASP A 221 -16.06 14.70 -14.20
N GLU A 222 -16.69 13.54 -14.10
CA GLU A 222 -16.10 12.22 -14.26
C GLU A 222 -15.31 12.12 -15.58
N TYR A 223 -13.99 12.37 -15.52
CA TYR A 223 -13.09 12.15 -16.63
C TYR A 223 -12.83 10.65 -16.77
N ASP A 224 -13.27 10.09 -17.90
CA ASP A 224 -13.06 8.70 -18.29
C ASP A 224 -11.67 8.57 -18.94
N GLN A 225 -10.72 8.01 -18.18
CA GLN A 225 -9.33 7.85 -18.63
C GLN A 225 -9.30 6.91 -19.85
N PRO A 226 -8.70 7.32 -20.99
CA PRO A 226 -8.70 6.54 -22.23
C PRO A 226 -7.68 5.39 -22.22
N TYR A 227 -7.42 4.81 -21.05
CA TYR A 227 -6.43 3.76 -20.87
C TYR A 227 -6.80 2.78 -19.75
N TYR A 228 -6.08 1.67 -19.70
CA TYR A 228 -6.16 0.67 -18.63
C TYR A 228 -4.76 0.15 -18.29
N ALA A 229 -4.56 -0.32 -17.06
CA ALA A 229 -3.32 -0.99 -16.66
C ALA A 229 -3.33 -2.47 -17.06
N ASP A 230 -2.23 -2.97 -17.60
CA ASP A 230 -2.00 -4.39 -17.88
C ASP A 230 -0.51 -4.74 -17.80
N PHE A 231 -0.14 -5.98 -18.11
CA PHE A 231 1.26 -6.41 -18.17
C PHE A 231 1.89 -6.08 -19.52
N SER A 232 3.02 -5.37 -19.46
CA SER A 232 3.89 -5.09 -20.60
C SER A 232 4.92 -6.20 -20.82
N GLU A 233 5.11 -6.56 -22.09
CA GLU A 233 6.05 -7.59 -22.50
C GLU A 233 7.49 -7.16 -22.20
N GLY A 234 8.09 -7.79 -21.17
CA GLY A 234 9.47 -7.53 -20.76
C GLY A 234 9.67 -6.31 -19.85
N MET A 235 8.63 -5.54 -19.56
CA MET A 235 8.69 -4.35 -18.68
C MET A 235 7.83 -4.47 -17.41
N GLY A 236 7.05 -5.55 -17.29
CA GLY A 236 6.27 -5.81 -16.07
C GLY A 236 4.89 -5.14 -16.15
N ARG A 237 4.64 -4.12 -15.34
CA ARG A 237 3.37 -3.38 -15.38
C ARG A 237 3.46 -2.27 -16.44
N GLY A 238 2.36 -1.98 -17.12
CA GLY A 238 2.27 -0.94 -18.14
C GLY A 238 0.86 -0.38 -18.24
N VAL A 239 0.68 0.65 -19.06
CA VAL A 239 -0.61 1.28 -19.32
C VAL A 239 -0.88 1.27 -20.81
N PHE A 240 -2.08 0.88 -21.22
CA PHE A 240 -2.45 0.66 -22.62
C PHE A 240 -3.69 1.47 -22.98
N ALA A 241 -3.75 1.98 -24.20
CA ALA A 241 -4.90 2.74 -24.67
C ALA A 241 -6.16 1.85 -24.74
N SER A 242 -7.25 2.27 -24.08
CA SER A 242 -8.52 1.53 -24.07
C SER A 242 -9.36 1.76 -25.34
N ARG A 243 -8.97 2.75 -26.12
CA ARG A 243 -9.59 3.16 -27.39
C ARG A 243 -8.57 3.88 -28.26
N HIS A 244 -8.94 4.17 -29.50
CA HIS A 244 -8.14 5.06 -30.34
C HIS A 244 -8.10 6.47 -29.72
N ILE A 245 -6.90 7.03 -29.59
CA ILE A 245 -6.65 8.36 -29.01
C ILE A 245 -6.03 9.24 -30.11
N LYS A 246 -6.61 10.42 -30.34
CA LYS A 246 -6.11 11.32 -31.38
C LYS A 246 -4.91 12.11 -30.89
N LYS A 247 -4.03 12.48 -31.81
CA LYS A 247 -2.96 13.44 -31.55
C LYS A 247 -3.50 14.70 -30.87
N GLY A 248 -2.86 15.10 -29.77
CA GLY A 248 -3.18 16.28 -28.97
C GLY A 248 -4.35 16.09 -27.99
N GLU A 249 -4.97 14.92 -27.96
CA GLU A 249 -5.99 14.58 -26.98
C GLU A 249 -5.39 14.39 -25.58
N LEU A 250 -6.13 14.79 -24.54
CA LEU A 250 -5.78 14.54 -23.15
C LEU A 250 -5.82 13.03 -22.88
N VAL A 251 -4.72 12.49 -22.37
CA VAL A 251 -4.57 11.07 -22.04
C VAL A 251 -4.61 10.85 -20.53
N HIS A 252 -3.92 11.67 -19.76
CA HIS A 252 -3.87 11.58 -18.31
C HIS A 252 -4.12 12.94 -17.69
N ASP A 253 -5.06 13.00 -16.75
CA ASP A 253 -5.28 14.15 -15.87
C ASP A 253 -4.46 13.94 -14.60
N GLY A 254 -3.24 14.46 -14.61
CA GLY A 254 -2.32 14.29 -13.49
C GLY A 254 -2.75 15.07 -12.25
N THR A 255 -3.58 16.10 -12.38
CA THR A 255 -4.06 16.89 -11.24
C THR A 255 -4.96 16.09 -10.30
N ARG A 256 -5.67 15.08 -10.84
CA ARG A 256 -6.60 14.25 -10.09
C ARG A 256 -5.92 13.15 -9.29
N ASP A 257 -4.90 12.53 -9.86
CA ASP A 257 -4.27 11.34 -9.27
C ASP A 257 -2.95 11.66 -8.56
N THR A 258 -2.42 12.88 -8.68
CA THR A 258 -1.17 13.27 -8.03
C THR A 258 -1.41 13.87 -6.65
N VAL A 259 -0.64 13.41 -5.66
CA VAL A 259 -0.53 14.01 -4.34
C VAL A 259 0.83 14.67 -4.15
N PHE A 260 0.92 15.62 -3.21
CA PHE A 260 2.07 16.50 -3.07
C PHE A 260 2.57 16.53 -1.62
N PHE A 261 3.89 16.50 -1.46
CA PHE A 261 4.56 16.71 -0.19
C PHE A 261 5.45 17.96 -0.28
N ARG A 262 5.35 18.83 0.72
CA ARG A 262 6.14 20.07 0.80
C ARG A 262 7.53 19.85 1.38
N ASP A 263 7.71 18.76 2.13
CA ASP A 263 8.98 18.43 2.74
C ASP A 263 9.21 16.92 2.78
N GLY A 264 10.49 16.54 2.84
CA GLY A 264 10.88 15.14 2.88
C GLY A 264 10.48 14.43 4.17
N ALA A 265 10.31 15.13 5.30
CA ALA A 265 9.98 14.48 6.56
C ALA A 265 8.55 13.90 6.54
N THR A 266 7.58 14.65 6.01
CA THR A 266 6.22 14.13 5.76
C THR A 266 6.24 12.99 4.77
N TRP A 267 6.95 13.12 3.65
CA TRP A 267 7.03 12.06 2.66
C TRP A 267 7.63 10.77 3.25
N ARG A 268 8.71 10.85 4.04
CA ARG A 268 9.28 9.70 4.76
C ARG A 268 8.26 9.07 5.71
N LYS A 269 7.53 9.90 6.48
CA LYS A 269 6.47 9.42 7.38
C LYS A 269 5.38 8.67 6.61
N TYR A 270 5.02 9.15 5.43
CA TYR A 270 4.09 8.47 4.53
C TYR A 270 4.62 7.12 4.06
N VAL A 271 5.82 7.06 3.48
CA VAL A 271 6.43 5.81 3.00
C VAL A 271 6.58 4.79 4.14
N MET A 272 6.96 5.23 5.34
CA MET A 272 7.11 4.39 6.53
C MET A 272 5.78 3.91 7.11
N SER A 273 4.66 4.51 6.73
CA SER A 273 3.31 4.09 7.15
C SER A 273 2.72 2.98 6.29
N LEU A 274 3.35 2.67 5.16
CA LEU A 274 2.92 1.66 4.20
C LEU A 274 3.58 0.31 4.49
N GLY A 275 2.98 -0.76 3.93
CA GLY A 275 3.63 -2.07 3.90
C GLY A 275 4.79 -2.08 2.90
N ARG A 276 5.83 -2.88 3.17
CA ARG A 276 7.09 -2.93 2.40
C ARG A 276 6.95 -2.81 0.88
N ARG A 277 6.07 -3.61 0.26
CA ARG A 277 5.84 -3.60 -1.20
C ARG A 277 5.30 -2.27 -1.71
N MET A 278 4.32 -1.71 -1.01
CA MET A 278 3.74 -0.40 -1.34
C MET A 278 4.74 0.73 -1.10
N SER A 279 5.58 0.61 -0.06
CA SER A 279 6.67 1.57 0.18
C SER A 279 7.65 1.60 -1.00
N CYS A 280 8.03 0.43 -1.54
CA CYS A 280 8.90 0.37 -2.72
C CYS A 280 8.25 0.92 -3.98
N ASP A 281 6.99 0.59 -4.22
CA ASP A 281 6.25 1.14 -5.36
C ASP A 281 6.12 2.67 -5.25
N VAL A 282 5.79 3.21 -4.07
CA VAL A 282 5.76 4.67 -3.84
C VAL A 282 7.12 5.32 -4.04
N LEU A 283 8.20 4.67 -3.62
CA LEU A 283 9.56 5.16 -3.85
C LEU A 283 9.86 5.28 -5.35
N GLU A 284 9.43 4.32 -6.17
CA GLU A 284 9.60 4.33 -7.63
C GLU A 284 8.71 5.36 -8.34
N TRP A 285 7.52 5.64 -7.81
CA TRP A 285 6.54 6.54 -8.43
C TRP A 285 6.58 7.98 -7.91
N THR A 286 7.51 8.28 -7.01
CA THR A 286 7.71 9.66 -6.53
C THR A 286 8.69 10.37 -7.46
N TRP A 287 8.42 11.64 -7.76
CA TRP A 287 9.36 12.54 -8.43
C TRP A 287 9.32 13.93 -7.79
N THR A 288 10.20 14.83 -8.23
CA THR A 288 10.15 16.25 -7.87
C THR A 288 9.75 17.07 -9.07
N GLN A 289 8.94 18.10 -8.88
CA GLN A 289 8.52 18.99 -9.97
C GLN A 289 8.22 20.41 -9.47
N ASP A 290 8.65 21.41 -10.24
CA ASP A 290 8.18 22.80 -10.11
C ASP A 290 6.83 22.92 -10.84
N VAL A 291 5.73 22.71 -10.10
CA VAL A 291 4.37 22.70 -10.68
C VAL A 291 3.83 24.11 -10.96
N THR A 292 4.42 25.13 -10.34
CA THR A 292 3.99 26.53 -10.42
C THR A 292 4.80 27.35 -11.43
N GLY A 293 6.00 26.89 -11.79
CA GLY A 293 6.96 27.59 -12.64
C GLY A 293 7.64 28.77 -11.94
N ASP A 294 7.60 28.81 -10.61
CA ASP A 294 8.21 29.86 -9.78
C ASP A 294 9.50 29.40 -9.07
N GLY A 295 9.92 28.17 -9.33
CA GLY A 295 11.09 27.54 -8.73
C GLY A 295 10.82 26.83 -7.40
N GLU A 296 9.58 26.79 -6.91
CA GLU A 296 9.21 25.96 -5.74
C GLU A 296 8.94 24.52 -6.18
N TYR A 297 9.88 23.62 -5.89
CA TYR A 297 9.69 22.20 -6.13
C TYR A 297 8.75 21.58 -5.09
N LEU A 298 7.93 20.63 -5.54
CA LEU A 298 7.17 19.72 -4.69
C LEU A 298 7.62 18.28 -4.94
N LEU A 299 7.49 17.42 -3.92
CA LEU A 299 7.52 15.98 -4.09
C LEU A 299 6.14 15.53 -4.56
N CYS A 300 6.09 14.96 -5.75
CA CYS A 300 4.88 14.52 -6.42
C CYS A 300 4.81 12.99 -6.39
N LEU A 301 3.60 12.46 -6.24
CA LEU A 301 3.34 11.03 -6.25
C LEU A 301 2.01 10.73 -6.94
N ASN A 302 2.02 9.87 -7.96
CA ASN A 302 0.82 9.43 -8.65
C ASN A 302 0.16 8.26 -7.89
N LEU A 303 -1.12 8.39 -7.54
CA LEU A 303 -1.92 7.42 -6.81
C LEU A 303 -3.04 6.81 -7.68
N GLY A 304 -2.75 6.60 -8.96
CA GLY A 304 -3.62 5.93 -9.92
C GLY A 304 -2.82 5.09 -10.92
N ASP A 305 -3.54 4.49 -11.88
CA ASP A 305 -2.94 3.59 -12.88
C ASP A 305 -1.90 4.29 -13.78
N GLY A 306 -1.93 5.63 -13.86
CA GLY A 306 -0.88 6.43 -14.52
C GLY A 306 0.51 6.25 -13.89
N ALA A 307 0.61 5.77 -12.65
CA ALA A 307 1.89 5.40 -12.03
C ALA A 307 2.59 4.23 -12.75
N PHE A 308 1.90 3.49 -13.61
CA PHE A 308 2.47 2.38 -14.38
C PHE A 308 2.92 2.78 -15.80
N PHE A 309 2.88 4.05 -16.17
CA PHE A 309 3.43 4.46 -17.47
C PHE A 309 4.91 4.14 -17.52
N ASN A 310 5.34 3.35 -18.51
CA ASN A 310 6.74 3.01 -18.70
C ASN A 310 7.50 4.12 -19.42
N SER A 311 8.83 4.11 -19.28
CA SER A 311 9.67 5.05 -20.01
C SER A 311 9.84 4.64 -21.47
N GLY A 312 9.49 5.53 -22.40
CA GLY A 312 9.82 5.40 -23.82
C GLY A 312 11.11 6.13 -24.21
N GLY A 313 11.69 6.89 -23.29
CA GLY A 313 12.74 7.87 -23.57
C GLY A 313 12.33 8.88 -24.66
N ASP A 314 13.32 9.58 -25.21
CA ASP A 314 13.11 10.59 -26.26
C ASP A 314 12.50 10.04 -27.56
N LYS A 315 12.69 8.74 -27.82
CA LYS A 315 12.41 8.12 -29.11
C LYS A 315 11.07 7.39 -29.19
N TYR A 316 10.64 6.75 -28.11
CA TYR A 316 9.47 5.87 -28.13
C TYR A 316 8.27 6.44 -27.36
N SER A 317 8.45 7.56 -26.64
CA SER A 317 7.36 8.25 -25.99
C SER A 317 6.26 8.65 -26.98
N ASN A 318 5.02 8.33 -26.63
CA ASN A 318 3.82 8.65 -27.40
C ASN A 318 2.85 9.56 -26.63
N ILE A 319 3.14 9.85 -25.36
CA ILE A 319 2.47 10.88 -24.55
C ILE A 319 3.51 11.79 -23.90
N ALA A 320 3.13 13.05 -23.64
CA ALA A 320 3.98 14.00 -22.91
C ALA A 320 3.12 15.15 -22.32
N PRO A 321 3.62 15.83 -21.28
CA PRO A 321 3.03 17.10 -20.87
C PRO A 321 3.28 18.19 -21.91
N LYS A 322 2.47 19.26 -21.90
CA LYS A 322 2.66 20.40 -22.80
C LYS A 322 3.87 21.25 -22.39
N THR A 323 4.14 21.31 -21.09
CA THR A 323 5.28 22.00 -20.48
C THR A 323 5.84 21.18 -19.31
N SER A 324 7.04 21.49 -18.85
CA SER A 324 7.66 20.79 -17.70
C SER A 324 6.92 21.02 -16.37
N THR A 325 6.05 22.03 -16.30
CA THR A 325 5.24 22.34 -15.11
C THR A 325 3.87 21.68 -15.15
N ASP A 326 3.45 21.14 -16.31
CA ASP A 326 2.15 20.49 -16.45
C ASP A 326 2.17 19.06 -15.88
N LEU A 327 1.07 18.69 -15.24
CA LEU A 327 0.81 17.33 -14.76
C LEU A 327 -0.01 16.51 -15.77
N ASP A 328 -0.69 17.19 -16.70
CA ASP A 328 -1.52 16.56 -17.72
C ASP A 328 -0.68 16.03 -18.87
N PHE A 329 -0.98 14.83 -19.34
CA PHE A 329 -0.31 14.23 -20.50
C PHE A 329 -1.23 14.21 -21.71
N TYR A 330 -0.65 14.51 -22.87
CA TYR A 330 -1.34 14.59 -24.15
C TYR A 330 -0.67 13.66 -25.16
N ALA A 331 -1.47 13.10 -26.06
CA ALA A 331 -0.97 12.22 -27.11
C ALA A 331 -0.11 13.00 -28.12
N LEU A 332 1.13 12.54 -28.36
CA LEU A 332 2.07 13.16 -29.31
C LEU A 332 1.74 12.83 -30.78
N ARG A 333 0.98 11.76 -30.99
CA ARG A 333 0.48 11.25 -32.27
C ARG A 333 -0.84 10.52 -32.05
N ASP A 334 -1.43 10.02 -33.12
CA ASP A 334 -2.53 9.07 -32.97
C ASP A 334 -1.99 7.77 -32.33
N ILE A 335 -2.76 7.21 -31.39
CA ILE A 335 -2.42 6.02 -30.61
C ILE A 335 -3.54 5.00 -30.83
N GLU A 336 -3.16 3.78 -31.20
CA GLU A 336 -4.12 2.72 -31.48
C GLU A 336 -4.63 2.05 -30.21
N VAL A 337 -5.79 1.38 -30.31
CA VAL A 337 -6.31 0.54 -29.22
C VAL A 337 -5.26 -0.51 -28.83
N ASP A 338 -5.10 -0.74 -27.54
CA ASP A 338 -4.14 -1.70 -26.96
C ASP A 338 -2.66 -1.35 -27.21
N GLU A 339 -2.37 -0.14 -27.72
CA GLU A 339 -1.00 0.36 -27.78
C GLU A 339 -0.56 0.84 -26.39
N GLU A 340 0.65 0.45 -25.96
CA GLU A 340 1.22 0.88 -24.69
C GLU A 340 1.56 2.38 -24.71
N LEU A 341 1.29 3.05 -23.59
CA LEU A 341 1.50 4.46 -23.36
C LEU A 341 2.85 4.67 -22.68
N PHE A 342 3.71 5.44 -23.33
CA PHE A 342 5.07 5.74 -22.90
C PHE A 342 5.28 7.25 -22.79
N TYR A 343 5.96 7.67 -21.72
CA TYR A 343 6.54 9.01 -21.60
C TYR A 343 8.02 8.95 -21.30
N ASP A 344 8.69 10.09 -21.35
CA ASP A 344 10.11 10.18 -21.06
C ASP A 344 10.32 10.55 -19.59
N TYR A 345 10.99 9.67 -18.83
CA TYR A 345 11.22 9.88 -17.40
C TYR A 345 12.20 11.03 -17.14
N GLU A 346 13.01 11.38 -18.14
CA GLU A 346 13.96 12.51 -18.05
C GLU A 346 13.28 13.87 -18.26
N LEU A 347 11.95 13.91 -18.49
CA LEU A 347 11.20 15.16 -18.66
C LEU A 347 11.21 16.05 -17.41
N TYR A 348 11.31 15.46 -16.23
CA TYR A 348 11.32 16.18 -14.97
C TYR A 348 12.73 16.17 -14.37
N GLU A 349 13.23 17.37 -14.05
CA GLU A 349 14.48 17.47 -13.30
C GLU A 349 14.28 16.94 -11.88
N THR A 350 15.19 16.08 -11.43
CA THR A 350 15.16 15.53 -10.09
C THR A 350 15.95 16.40 -9.10
N HIS A 351 15.27 16.95 -8.10
CA HIS A 351 15.80 17.85 -7.07
C HIS A 351 15.65 17.27 -5.65
N TRP A 352 15.95 15.98 -5.49
CA TRP A 352 15.81 15.23 -4.23
C TRP A 352 16.50 15.89 -3.03
N SER A 353 17.66 16.51 -3.25
CA SER A 353 18.42 17.18 -2.20
C SER A 353 17.68 18.34 -1.54
N GLU A 354 16.74 18.99 -2.24
CA GLU A 354 15.90 20.06 -1.66
C GLU A 354 14.97 19.54 -0.55
N PHE A 355 14.69 18.24 -0.56
CA PHE A 355 13.87 17.54 0.43
C PHE A 355 14.71 16.74 1.44
N GLY A 356 16.03 16.87 1.37
CA GLY A 356 16.99 16.08 2.16
C GLY A 356 16.97 14.59 1.81
N LEU A 357 16.63 14.24 0.57
CA LEU A 357 16.51 12.87 0.08
C LEU A 357 17.71 12.46 -0.77
#